data_AF-A0A4D5RW06-F1
#
_entry.id   AF-A0A4D5RW06-F1
#
_cell.length_a   1.000
_cell.length_b   1.000
_cell.length_c   1.000
_cell.angle_alpha   90.00
_cell.angle_beta   90.00
_cell.angle_gamma   90.00
#
_symmetry.space_group_name_H-M   'P 1'
#
loop_
_entity.id
_entity.type
_entity.pdbx_description
1 polymer ?
#
loop_
_entity_poly.entity_id
_entity_poly.type
_entity_poly.pdbx_seq_one_letter_code
_entity_poly.pdbx_strand_id
1 'polypeptide(L)'
;MTAASPQIGVLALTATLVVGTVGATLWWLKNRSAKYLKVAKVKRIFIYPIKSIMGLEITTAHCTVEGPVYDLLKDRTMMLVKGDYFVSQREEPSLALIQMTYKDGKLTLTADAMKPLVVDAVDPDASSKP
;
A
#
# COMPACT_ATOMS: atom_id res chain seq x y z
N MET A 1 -3.76 3.06 77.14
CA MET A 1 -3.95 3.95 75.97
C MET A 1 -2.91 3.56 74.94
N THR A 2 -3.28 2.74 73.96
CA THR A 2 -2.37 2.19 72.95
C THR A 2 -2.15 3.22 71.84
N ALA A 3 -0.93 3.75 71.75
CA ALA A 3 -0.51 4.62 70.66
C ALA A 3 -0.23 3.78 69.41
N ALA A 4 -1.04 3.95 68.37
CA ALA A 4 -0.79 3.32 67.08
C ALA A 4 0.48 3.95 66.45
N SER A 5 1.42 3.09 66.06
CA SER A 5 2.72 3.50 65.51
C SER A 5 2.58 4.18 64.14
N PRO A 6 3.11 5.42 63.96
CA PRO A 6 2.89 6.23 62.75
C PRO A 6 3.47 5.61 61.47
N GLN A 7 4.44 4.70 61.59
CA GLN A 7 5.05 4.05 60.43
C GLN A 7 4.11 3.08 59.69
N ILE A 8 3.18 2.43 60.41
CA ILE A 8 2.22 1.51 59.79
C ILE A 8 1.20 2.29 58.93
N GLY A 9 0.79 3.48 59.37
CA GLY A 9 -0.10 4.35 58.61
C GLY A 9 0.53 4.88 57.32
N VAL A 10 1.81 5.26 57.36
CA VAL A 10 2.56 5.72 56.18
C VAL A 10 2.78 4.59 55.17
N LEU A 11 3.16 3.39 55.62
CA LEU A 11 3.33 2.23 54.72
C LEU A 11 2.01 1.86 54.01
N ALA A 12 0.89 1.88 54.72
CA ALA A 12 -0.43 1.58 54.15
C ALA A 12 -0.87 2.63 53.10
N LEU A 13 -0.59 3.92 53.32
CA LEU A 13 -0.88 5.00 52.36
C LEU A 13 -0.03 4.90 51.09
N THR A 14 1.25 4.55 51.21
CA THR A 14 2.12 4.37 50.03
C THR A 14 1.71 3.16 49.19
N ALA A 15 1.38 2.02 49.82
CA ALA A 15 0.93 0.82 49.11
C ALA A 15 -0.36 1.05 48.32
N THR A 16 -1.31 1.80 48.87
CA THR A 16 -2.59 2.12 48.21
C THR A 16 -2.43 3.05 47.00
N LEU A 17 -1.54 4.04 47.08
CA LEU A 17 -1.21 4.90 45.94
C LEU A 17 -0.52 4.14 44.81
N VAL A 18 0.39 3.21 45.13
CA VAL A 18 1.06 2.39 44.11
C VAL A 18 0.05 1.45 43.43
N VAL A 19 -0.80 0.78 44.18
CA VAL A 19 -1.84 -0.11 43.60
C VAL A 19 -2.83 0.67 42.75
N GLY A 20 -3.26 1.85 43.21
CA GLY A 20 -4.17 2.72 42.47
C GLY A 20 -3.58 3.24 41.15
N THR A 21 -2.32 3.69 41.17
CA THR A 21 -1.63 4.20 39.97
C THR A 21 -1.34 3.08 38.97
N VAL A 22 -0.93 1.89 39.43
CA VAL A 22 -0.74 0.71 38.56
C VAL A 22 -2.07 0.25 37.97
N GLY A 23 -3.13 0.16 38.77
CA GLY A 23 -4.46 -0.21 38.28
C GLY A 23 -5.01 0.77 37.25
N ALA A 24 -4.90 2.08 37.51
CA ALA A 24 -5.35 3.13 36.60
C ALA A 24 -4.56 3.16 35.29
N THR A 25 -3.24 3.00 35.35
CA THR A 25 -2.38 2.94 34.15
C THR A 25 -2.66 1.70 33.32
N LEU A 26 -2.81 0.52 33.92
CA LEU A 26 -3.19 -0.70 33.21
C LEU A 26 -4.59 -0.59 32.57
N TRP A 27 -5.57 -0.02 33.29
CA TRP A 27 -6.91 0.23 32.75
C TRP A 27 -6.89 1.22 31.59
N TRP A 28 -6.15 2.32 31.73
CA TRP A 28 -6.02 3.34 30.68
C TRP A 28 -5.28 2.82 29.45
N LEU A 29 -4.20 2.04 29.62
CA LEU A 29 -3.50 1.37 28.52
C LEU A 29 -4.41 0.38 27.80
N LYS A 30 -5.22 -0.39 28.54
CA LYS A 30 -6.22 -1.31 27.98
C LYS A 30 -7.34 -0.59 27.22
N ASN A 31 -7.81 0.55 27.74
CA ASN A 31 -8.89 1.33 27.13
C ASN A 31 -8.42 2.28 26.02
N ARG A 32 -7.11 2.50 25.86
CA ARG A 32 -6.54 3.30 24.75
C ARG A 32 -6.53 2.58 23.41
N SER A 33 -6.85 1.29 23.37
CA SER A 33 -6.97 0.55 22.12
C SER A 33 -8.22 1.02 21.37
N ALA A 34 -8.08 2.04 20.53
CA ALA A 34 -9.06 2.33 19.49
C ALA A 34 -9.28 1.04 18.68
N LYS A 35 -10.46 0.43 18.82
CA LYS A 35 -10.77 -0.82 18.12
C LYS A 35 -10.98 -0.46 16.66
N TYR A 36 -9.98 -0.74 15.82
CA TYR A 36 -10.16 -0.66 14.38
C TYR A 36 -11.26 -1.64 13.97
N LEU A 37 -12.33 -1.13 13.37
CA LEU A 37 -13.36 -1.96 12.79
C LEU A 37 -12.88 -2.41 11.41
N LYS A 38 -12.86 -3.72 11.18
CA LYS A 38 -12.58 -4.25 9.85
C LYS A 38 -13.75 -3.92 8.92
N VAL A 39 -13.55 -2.99 7.99
CA VAL A 39 -14.59 -2.54 7.05
C VAL A 39 -14.57 -3.29 5.72
N ALA A 40 -13.43 -3.85 5.31
CA ALA A 40 -13.28 -4.50 4.01
C ALA A 40 -12.13 -5.51 3.99
N LYS A 41 -12.07 -6.29 2.90
CA LYS A 41 -10.93 -7.11 2.51
C LYS A 41 -10.63 -6.84 1.03
N VAL A 42 -9.36 -6.64 0.70
CA VAL A 42 -8.91 -6.52 -0.68
C VAL A 42 -9.21 -7.84 -1.40
N LYS A 43 -10.00 -7.78 -2.47
CA LYS A 43 -10.36 -8.96 -3.28
C LYS A 43 -9.32 -9.24 -4.37
N ARG A 44 -8.87 -8.19 -5.05
CA ARG A 44 -7.91 -8.23 -6.17
C ARG A 44 -7.11 -6.93 -6.18
N ILE A 45 -5.90 -7.00 -6.72
CA ILE A 45 -5.02 -5.85 -6.92
C ILE A 45 -4.69 -5.81 -8.41
N PHE A 46 -4.74 -4.62 -9.00
CA PHE A 46 -4.38 -4.41 -10.40
C PHE A 46 -3.32 -3.32 -10.50
N ILE A 47 -2.31 -3.54 -11.34
CA ILE A 47 -1.30 -2.54 -11.68
C ILE A 47 -1.39 -2.19 -13.17
N TYR A 48 -1.13 -0.93 -13.51
CA TYR A 48 -1.28 -0.41 -14.86
C TYR A 48 0.02 0.24 -15.31
N PRO A 49 1.04 -0.55 -15.70
CA PRO A 49 2.35 0.00 -16.07
C PRO A 49 2.27 0.91 -17.30
N ILE A 50 1.39 0.60 -18.26
CA ILE A 50 1.10 1.45 -19.42
C ILE A 50 -0.26 2.12 -19.24
N LYS A 51 -0.28 3.45 -19.31
CA LYS A 51 -1.49 4.26 -19.26
C LYS A 51 -2.46 3.84 -20.38
N SER A 52 -3.75 3.77 -20.04
CA SER A 52 -4.83 3.52 -20.99
C SER A 52 -4.87 2.12 -21.63
N ILE A 53 -4.06 1.17 -21.14
CA ILE A 53 -4.17 -0.25 -21.47
C ILE A 53 -4.82 -1.03 -20.30
N MET A 54 -5.28 -2.25 -20.55
CA MET A 54 -5.77 -3.16 -19.51
C MET A 54 -4.72 -3.38 -18.40
N GLY A 55 -5.19 -3.42 -17.15
CA GLY A 55 -4.34 -3.65 -15.98
C GLY A 55 -3.98 -5.12 -15.79
N LEU A 56 -2.83 -5.37 -15.18
CA LEU A 56 -2.37 -6.70 -14.77
C LEU A 56 -2.90 -7.01 -13.38
N GLU A 57 -3.59 -8.14 -13.21
CA GLU A 57 -3.93 -8.65 -11.89
C GLU A 57 -2.67 -9.17 -11.19
N ILE A 58 -2.40 -8.68 -9.98
CA ILE A 58 -1.24 -9.04 -9.16
C ILE A 58 -1.68 -9.50 -7.78
N THR A 59 -0.82 -10.29 -7.12
CA THR A 59 -1.12 -10.89 -5.82
C THR A 59 -0.74 -9.99 -4.65
N THR A 60 0.31 -9.17 -4.83
CA THR A 60 0.87 -8.28 -3.81
C THR A 60 1.35 -7.00 -4.49
N ALA A 61 1.48 -5.91 -3.72
CA ALA A 61 2.08 -4.68 -4.21
C ALA A 61 2.79 -3.96 -3.05
N HIS A 62 3.96 -3.40 -3.34
CA HIS A 62 4.64 -2.47 -2.45
C HIS A 62 4.04 -1.08 -2.63
N CYS A 63 3.45 -0.53 -1.57
CA CYS A 63 2.89 0.82 -1.62
C CYS A 63 4.01 1.84 -1.40
N THR A 64 4.28 2.65 -2.41
CA THR A 64 5.19 3.80 -2.33
C THR A 64 4.41 5.11 -2.41
N VAL A 65 5.11 6.24 -2.23
CA VAL A 65 4.49 7.57 -2.41
C VAL A 65 4.03 7.78 -3.85
N GLU A 66 4.75 7.24 -4.83
CA GLU A 66 4.42 7.33 -6.27
C GLU A 66 3.25 6.42 -6.66
N GLY A 67 3.02 5.35 -5.91
CA GLY A 67 1.98 4.35 -6.21
C GLY A 67 2.41 2.91 -5.90
N PRO A 68 1.60 1.92 -6.30
CA PRO A 68 1.93 0.51 -6.12
C PRO A 68 3.07 0.09 -7.05
N VAL A 69 3.96 -0.76 -6.52
CA VAL A 69 5.08 -1.37 -7.24
C VAL A 69 4.99 -2.89 -7.11
N TYR A 70 5.16 -3.60 -8.23
CA TYR A 70 5.17 -5.06 -8.28
C TYR A 70 6.37 -5.53 -9.09
N ASP A 71 7.32 -6.19 -8.43
CA ASP A 71 8.61 -6.54 -9.04
C ASP A 71 9.28 -5.28 -9.64
N LEU A 72 9.52 -5.25 -10.95
CA LEU A 72 10.06 -4.09 -11.66
C LEU A 72 8.97 -3.13 -12.16
N LEU A 73 7.69 -3.51 -12.09
CA LEU A 73 6.58 -2.70 -12.57
C LEU A 73 6.23 -1.61 -11.56
N LYS A 74 6.20 -0.38 -12.07
CA LYS A 74 5.61 0.77 -11.41
C LYS A 74 4.30 1.13 -12.10
N ASP A 75 3.40 1.75 -11.34
CA ASP A 75 2.10 2.13 -11.82
C ASP A 75 2.17 3.41 -12.70
N ARG A 76 1.59 3.35 -13.90
CA ARG A 76 1.48 4.44 -14.90
C ARG A 76 2.80 5.12 -15.29
N THR A 77 3.90 4.37 -15.38
CA THR A 77 5.19 4.93 -15.82
C THR A 77 5.36 5.03 -17.33
N MET A 78 4.54 4.34 -18.11
CA MET A 78 4.56 4.40 -19.57
C MET A 78 3.24 4.97 -20.11
N MET A 79 3.29 5.58 -21.29
CA MET A 79 2.13 6.14 -21.97
C MET A 79 2.25 6.03 -23.49
N LEU A 80 1.10 5.96 -24.16
CA LEU A 80 1.03 5.99 -25.61
C LEU A 80 1.03 7.45 -26.09
N VAL A 81 1.82 7.72 -27.12
CA VAL A 81 1.96 9.06 -27.71
C VAL A 81 1.83 8.96 -29.22
N LYS A 82 1.12 9.92 -29.83
CA LYS A 82 0.99 10.13 -31.27
C LYS A 82 1.44 11.55 -31.59
N GLY A 83 2.65 11.70 -32.12
CA GLY A 83 3.28 13.01 -32.28
C GLY A 83 3.58 13.62 -30.91
N ASP A 84 3.00 14.79 -30.61
CA ASP A 84 3.17 15.49 -29.34
C ASP A 84 2.01 15.24 -28.35
N TYR A 85 1.02 14.43 -28.74
CA TYR A 85 -0.20 14.21 -27.95
C TYR A 85 -0.22 12.81 -27.35
N PHE A 86 -0.63 12.72 -26.09
CA PHE A 86 -0.89 11.45 -25.46
C PHE A 86 -2.20 10.86 -25.99
N VAL A 87 -2.23 9.54 -26.15
CA VAL A 87 -3.45 8.82 -26.56
C VAL A 87 -4.09 8.21 -25.31
N SER A 88 -5.39 8.43 -25.14
CA SER A 88 -6.15 7.88 -24.01
C SER A 88 -7.33 7.02 -24.45
N GLN A 89 -7.86 6.20 -23.54
CA GLN A 89 -9.09 5.42 -23.77
C GLN A 89 -10.33 6.27 -24.06
N ARG A 90 -10.31 7.58 -23.74
CA ARG A 90 -11.41 8.49 -24.07
C ARG A 90 -11.46 8.80 -25.56
N GLU A 91 -10.28 8.82 -26.19
CA GLU A 91 -10.12 9.05 -27.63
C GLU A 91 -10.17 7.74 -28.39
N GLU A 92 -9.48 6.71 -27.88
CA GLU A 92 -9.40 5.37 -28.46
C GLU A 92 -9.82 4.29 -27.45
N PRO A 93 -11.13 4.03 -27.30
CA PRO A 93 -11.65 3.03 -26.36
C PRO A 93 -11.13 1.61 -26.62
N SER A 94 -10.74 1.32 -27.86
CA SER A 94 -10.17 0.04 -28.30
C SER A 94 -8.88 -0.33 -27.54
N LEU A 95 -8.17 0.65 -26.97
CA LEU A 95 -6.99 0.42 -26.13
C LEU A 95 -7.29 -0.46 -24.90
N ALA A 96 -8.55 -0.47 -24.43
CA ALA A 96 -8.97 -1.34 -23.35
C ALA A 96 -8.96 -2.84 -23.71
N LEU A 97 -8.95 -3.18 -24.99
CA LEU A 97 -8.91 -4.56 -25.48
C LEU A 97 -7.49 -5.14 -25.58
N ILE A 98 -6.48 -4.27 -25.50
CA ILE A 98 -5.08 -4.71 -25.53
C ILE A 98 -4.80 -5.48 -24.24
N GLN A 99 -4.45 -6.75 -24.39
CA GLN A 99 -4.03 -7.61 -23.30
C GLN A 99 -2.53 -7.46 -23.07
N MET A 100 -2.11 -7.70 -21.83
CA MET A 100 -0.73 -7.57 -21.42
C MET A 100 -0.36 -8.74 -20.53
N THR A 101 0.87 -9.22 -20.66
CA THR A 101 1.48 -10.16 -19.72
C THR A 101 2.87 -9.65 -19.32
N TYR A 102 3.31 -10.01 -18.12
CA TYR A 102 4.60 -9.62 -17.59
C TYR A 102 5.43 -10.86 -17.25
N LYS A 103 6.64 -10.92 -17.79
CA LYS A 103 7.59 -12.00 -17.51
C LYS A 103 9.03 -11.51 -17.70
N ASP A 104 9.91 -11.84 -16.78
CA ASP A 104 11.36 -11.61 -16.89
C ASP A 104 11.71 -10.15 -17.25
N GLY A 105 11.05 -9.17 -16.62
CA GLY A 105 11.30 -7.74 -16.87
C GLY A 105 10.74 -7.22 -18.20
N LYS A 106 9.93 -8.01 -18.92
CA LYS A 106 9.34 -7.63 -20.20
C LYS A 106 7.82 -7.66 -20.18
N LEU A 107 7.22 -6.70 -20.87
CA LEU A 107 5.78 -6.62 -21.11
C LEU A 107 5.50 -7.13 -22.53
N THR A 108 4.65 -8.14 -22.64
CA THR A 108 4.15 -8.64 -23.93
C THR A 108 2.71 -8.17 -24.10
N LEU A 109 2.49 -7.34 -25.11
CA LEU A 109 1.20 -6.77 -25.49
C LEU A 109 0.60 -7.57 -26.64
N THR A 110 -0.67 -7.95 -26.51
CA THR A 110 -1.41 -8.70 -27.53
C THR A 110 -2.74 -8.03 -27.82
N ALA A 111 -3.11 -8.03 -29.10
CA ALA A 111 -4.37 -7.48 -29.59
C ALA A 111 -4.84 -8.32 -30.79
N ASP A 112 -6.13 -8.25 -31.08
CA ASP A 112 -6.73 -9.04 -32.16
C ASP A 112 -6.11 -8.71 -33.52
N ALA A 113 -5.86 -9.75 -34.33
CA ALA A 113 -5.20 -9.67 -35.64
C ALA A 113 -3.84 -8.95 -35.68
N MET A 114 -3.18 -8.73 -34.53
CA MET A 114 -1.87 -8.08 -34.45
C MET A 114 -0.79 -9.02 -33.93
N LYS A 115 0.44 -8.85 -34.43
CA LYS A 115 1.60 -9.56 -33.88
C LYS A 115 1.88 -9.06 -32.45
N PRO A 116 2.27 -9.94 -31.52
CA PRO A 116 2.63 -9.52 -30.16
C PRO A 116 3.77 -8.50 -30.19
N LEU A 117 3.62 -7.44 -29.38
CA LEU A 117 4.65 -6.43 -29.17
C LEU A 117 5.31 -6.67 -27.81
N VAL A 118 6.64 -6.79 -27.79
CA VAL A 118 7.40 -6.97 -26.56
C VAL A 118 8.19 -5.68 -26.28
N VAL A 119 8.02 -5.15 -25.07
CA VAL A 119 8.72 -3.96 -24.59
C VAL A 119 9.36 -4.23 -23.23
N ASP A 120 10.43 -3.52 -22.91
CA ASP A 120 11.01 -3.59 -21.57
C ASP A 120 10.08 -2.90 -20.57
N ALA A 121 9.95 -3.51 -19.39
CA ALA A 121 9.06 -3.03 -18.34
C ALA A 121 9.58 -1.77 -17.64
N VAL A 122 10.89 -1.55 -17.70
CA VAL A 122 11.58 -0.43 -17.09
C VAL A 122 12.41 0.25 -18.15
N ASP A 123 12.38 1.57 -18.12
CA ASP A 123 13.30 2.40 -18.88
C ASP A 123 14.71 2.30 -18.25
N PRO A 124 15.68 1.67 -18.93
CA PRO A 124 17.02 1.46 -18.38
C PRO A 124 17.72 2.79 -18.06
N ASP A 125 17.35 3.86 -18.76
CA ASP A 125 17.95 5.17 -18.63
C ASP A 125 17.20 6.08 -17.65
N ALA A 126 16.17 5.58 -16.96
CA ALA A 126 15.30 6.37 -16.09
C ALA A 126 16.07 7.15 -15.00
N SER A 127 17.18 6.59 -14.51
CA SER A 127 18.03 7.24 -13.49
C SER A 127 18.97 8.33 -14.04
N SER A 128 19.14 8.36 -15.37
CA SER A 128 20.08 9.24 -16.08
C SER A 128 19.39 10.39 -16.82
N LYS A 129 18.05 10.34 -16.93
CA LYS A 129 17.27 11.41 -17.57
C LYS A 129 17.18 12.62 -16.63
N PRO A 130 17.35 13.84 -17.17
CA PRO A 130 17.39 15.08 -16.40
C PRO A 130 16.07 15.41 -15.69
#